data_AF-Q120V8-F1
#
_entry.id   AF-Q120V8-F1
#
_cell.length_a   1.000
_cell.length_b   1.000
_cell.length_c   1.000
_cell.angle_alpha   90.00
_cell.angle_beta   90.00
_cell.angle_gamma   90.00
#
_symmetry.space_group_name_H-M   'P 1'
#
loop_
_entity.id
_entity.type
_entity.pdbx_description
1 polymer ?
#
loop_
_entity_poly.entity_id
_entity_poly.type
_entity_poly.pdbx_seq_one_letter_code
_entity_poly.pdbx_strand_id
1 'polypeptide(L)'
;MAQSNPLALCQPSNKGQLTRSQTYPAGDYVPLGVVRRLGFNKEDFMRGLKTRVAYARAVVLAVIDDVKGPEAINDAYFDSQVDGVHDYRAGNFEVPAMIRDVPDLVLAWEYGQATAAMLTVANCESECNLTEGDEQ
;
A
#
# COMPACT_ATOMS: atom_id res chain seq x y z
N MET A 1 -8.54 -36.28 22.15
CA MET A 1 -9.07 -35.39 21.08
C MET A 1 -8.50 -34.01 21.35
N ALA A 2 -7.43 -33.64 20.65
CA ALA A 2 -6.83 -32.32 20.71
C ALA A 2 -6.94 -31.72 19.31
N GLN A 3 -7.75 -30.66 19.19
CA GLN A 3 -7.92 -29.91 17.94
C GLN A 3 -6.64 -29.10 17.70
N SER A 4 -5.90 -29.45 16.65
CA SER A 4 -4.79 -28.65 16.15
C SER A 4 -5.35 -27.43 15.42
N ASN A 5 -5.05 -26.25 15.93
CA ASN A 5 -5.47 -24.96 15.40
C ASN A 5 -4.46 -24.51 14.33
N PRO A 6 -4.82 -24.33 13.04
CA PRO A 6 -3.85 -24.09 11.97
C PRO A 6 -3.36 -22.63 11.84
N LEU A 7 -3.64 -21.75 12.81
CA LEU A 7 -3.29 -20.31 12.73
C LEU A 7 -1.89 -19.95 13.26
N ALA A 8 -0.96 -20.91 13.38
CA ALA A 8 0.32 -20.71 14.07
C ALA A 8 1.52 -20.40 13.16
N LEU A 9 1.35 -20.13 11.87
CA LEU A 9 2.48 -19.90 10.96
C LEU A 9 2.28 -18.65 10.10
N CYS A 10 2.50 -17.48 10.71
CA CYS A 10 2.99 -16.26 10.06
C CYS A 10 3.20 -15.17 11.13
N GLN A 11 4.18 -15.34 12.01
CA GLN A 11 4.71 -14.21 12.77
C GLN A 11 6.01 -13.74 12.10
N PRO A 12 6.11 -12.46 11.66
CA PRO A 12 7.39 -11.93 11.24
C PRO A 12 8.33 -11.82 12.46
N SER A 13 9.51 -12.37 12.25
CA SER A 13 10.65 -12.37 13.18
C SER A 13 11.00 -10.94 13.61
N ASN A 14 10.80 -10.65 14.90
CA ASN A 14 11.31 -9.45 15.57
C ASN A 14 12.85 -9.46 15.57
N LYS A 15 13.46 -8.82 14.57
CA LYS A 15 14.86 -8.41 14.61
C LYS A 15 14.97 -6.95 14.20
N GLY A 16 15.25 -6.10 15.19
CA GLY A 16 15.71 -4.73 14.97
C GLY A 16 14.86 -3.68 15.65
N GLN A 17 14.91 -3.62 16.99
CA GLN A 17 14.67 -2.35 17.68
C GLN A 17 15.70 -1.33 17.17
N LEU A 18 15.27 -0.34 16.40
CA LEU A 18 16.01 0.90 16.18
C LEU A 18 15.24 2.04 16.82
N THR A 19 15.54 2.25 18.10
CA THR A 19 15.21 3.47 18.82
C THR A 19 16.08 4.61 18.29
N ARG A 20 15.56 5.39 17.35
CA ARG A 20 15.98 6.79 17.20
C ARG A 20 14.87 7.62 16.56
N SER A 21 14.04 8.22 17.41
CA SER A 21 13.29 9.41 17.04
C SER A 21 14.30 10.51 16.71
N GLN A 22 14.54 10.74 15.42
CA GLN A 22 15.14 11.98 14.93
C GLN A 22 14.03 12.78 14.29
N THR A 23 13.49 13.71 15.07
CA THR A 23 12.67 14.79 14.55
C THR A 23 13.58 15.70 13.72
N TYR A 24 13.34 15.75 12.41
CA TYR A 24 13.96 16.72 11.53
C TYR A 24 13.08 17.98 11.51
N PRO A 25 13.62 19.17 11.79
CA PRO A 25 12.86 20.41 11.67
C PRO A 25 12.42 20.59 10.20
N ALA A 26 11.20 21.10 10.03
CA ALA A 26 10.61 21.34 8.72
C ALA A 26 11.45 22.39 7.96
N GLY A 27 12.21 21.95 6.95
CA GLY A 27 12.96 22.86 6.07
C GLY A 27 14.21 22.27 5.40
N ASP A 28 14.80 21.21 5.94
CA ASP A 28 16.07 20.70 5.41
C ASP A 28 15.85 19.57 4.40
N TYR A 29 16.16 19.87 3.13
CA TYR A 29 16.27 18.88 2.07
C TYR A 29 17.38 17.88 2.40
N VAL A 30 17.01 16.62 2.63
CA VAL A 30 18.00 15.54 2.78
C VAL A 30 18.68 15.31 1.42
N PRO A 31 20.01 15.49 1.29
CA PRO A 31 20.70 15.26 0.04
C PRO A 31 20.52 13.79 -0.38
N LEU A 32 20.22 13.53 -1.66
CA LEU A 32 20.05 12.16 -2.20
C LEU A 32 21.26 11.23 -1.90
N GLY A 33 22.45 11.79 -1.68
CA GLY A 33 23.64 11.04 -1.26
C GLY A 33 23.59 10.47 0.17
N VAL A 34 22.74 11.01 1.05
CA VAL A 34 22.50 10.51 2.41
C VAL A 34 21.45 9.40 2.39
N VAL A 35 20.42 9.51 1.52
CA VAL A 35 19.37 8.50 1.33
C VAL A 35 19.96 7.13 0.95
N ARG A 36 20.96 7.11 0.04
CA ARG A 36 21.67 5.87 -0.33
C ARG A 36 22.36 5.16 0.84
N ARG A 37 22.78 5.90 1.87
CA ARG A 37 23.55 5.35 3.00
C ARG A 37 22.66 4.70 4.07
N LEU A 38 21.35 4.93 3.99
CA LEU A 38 20.33 4.39 4.90
C LEU A 38 19.57 3.18 4.31
N GLY A 39 19.98 2.69 3.15
CA GLY A 39 19.32 1.54 2.50
C GLY A 39 17.94 1.85 1.91
N PHE A 40 17.56 3.13 1.80
CA PHE A 40 16.32 3.50 1.12
C PHE A 40 16.48 3.35 -0.39
N ASN A 41 15.74 2.40 -0.98
CA ASN A 41 15.56 2.36 -2.42
C ASN A 41 14.78 3.61 -2.84
N LYS A 42 15.29 4.33 -3.84
CA LYS A 42 14.62 5.50 -4.43
C LYS A 42 13.20 5.14 -4.89
N GLU A 43 13.01 3.93 -5.39
CA GLU A 43 11.72 3.45 -5.89
C GLU A 43 10.70 3.35 -4.75
N ASP A 44 11.10 2.83 -3.59
CA ASP A 44 10.24 2.77 -2.40
C ASP A 44 9.91 4.16 -1.86
N PHE A 45 10.89 5.06 -1.85
CA PHE A 45 10.68 6.44 -1.39
C PHE A 45 9.73 7.22 -2.31
N MET A 46 9.82 7.02 -3.62
CA MET A 46 9.00 7.73 -4.61
C MET A 46 7.66 7.02 -4.90
N ARG A 47 7.39 5.87 -4.26
CA ARG A 47 6.12 5.14 -4.40
C ARG A 47 4.96 6.02 -3.94
N GLY A 48 3.92 6.11 -4.78
CA GLY A 48 2.76 6.97 -4.57
C GLY A 48 2.94 8.44 -4.97
N LEU A 49 4.10 8.85 -5.51
CA LEU A 49 4.31 10.25 -5.94
C LEU A 49 3.29 10.69 -7.00
N LYS A 50 3.02 9.84 -8.00
CA LYS A 50 2.09 10.16 -9.10
C LYS A 50 0.71 10.51 -8.53
N THR A 51 0.20 9.65 -7.67
CA THR A 51 -1.09 9.77 -6.98
C THR A 51 -1.11 11.02 -6.08
N ARG A 52 -0.02 11.29 -5.35
CA ARG A 52 0.11 12.50 -4.53
C ARG A 52 0.05 13.79 -5.35
N VAL A 53 0.73 13.83 -6.49
CA VAL A 53 0.73 14.99 -7.40
C VAL A 53 -0.65 15.19 -8.02
N ALA A 54 -1.32 14.10 -8.43
CA ALA A 54 -2.68 14.16 -8.96
C ALA A 54 -3.66 14.72 -7.93
N TYR A 55 -3.64 14.19 -6.71
CA TYR A 55 -4.49 14.68 -5.61
C TYR A 55 -4.23 16.17 -5.28
N ALA A 56 -2.97 16.59 -5.18
CA ALA A 56 -2.63 17.98 -4.91
C ALA A 56 -3.16 18.94 -5.99
N ARG A 57 -3.07 18.53 -7.27
CA ARG A 57 -3.66 19.29 -8.39
C ARG A 57 -5.18 19.36 -8.29
N ALA A 58 -5.83 18.25 -7.93
CA ALA A 58 -7.28 18.18 -7.79
C ALA A 58 -7.79 19.07 -6.64
N VAL A 59 -7.09 19.10 -5.50
CA VAL A 59 -7.41 19.99 -4.38
C VAL A 59 -7.34 21.47 -4.80
N VAL A 60 -6.31 21.86 -5.57
CA VAL A 60 -6.22 23.24 -6.09
C VAL A 60 -7.33 23.52 -7.09
N LEU A 61 -7.67 22.57 -7.97
CA LEU A 61 -8.76 22.71 -8.93
C LEU A 61 -10.11 22.92 -8.24
N ALA A 62 -10.37 22.21 -7.13
CA ALA A 62 -11.60 22.34 -6.35
C ALA A 62 -11.84 23.72 -5.73
N VAL A 63 -10.80 24.56 -5.64
CA VAL A 63 -10.95 25.96 -5.21
C VAL A 63 -11.58 26.82 -6.33
N ILE A 64 -11.41 26.43 -7.59
CA ILE A 64 -11.75 27.24 -8.76
C ILE A 64 -12.96 26.67 -9.51
N ASP A 65 -13.15 25.35 -9.48
CA ASP A 65 -14.21 24.63 -10.18
C ASP A 65 -14.84 23.59 -9.23
N ASP A 66 -16.09 23.85 -8.84
CA ASP A 66 -16.85 23.07 -7.86
C ASP A 66 -17.39 21.75 -8.40
N VAL A 67 -17.28 21.52 -9.71
CA VAL A 67 -17.66 20.25 -10.36
C VAL A 67 -16.41 19.44 -10.67
N LYS A 68 -15.46 20.01 -11.41
CA LYS A 68 -14.27 19.26 -11.87
C LYS A 68 -13.27 18.98 -10.76
N GLY A 69 -13.21 19.81 -9.73
CA GLY A 69 -12.33 19.58 -8.60
C GLY A 69 -12.67 18.29 -7.84
N PRO A 70 -13.92 18.14 -7.34
CA PRO A 70 -14.36 16.90 -6.72
C PRO A 70 -14.23 15.66 -7.62
N GLU A 71 -14.49 15.78 -8.93
CA GLU A 71 -14.26 14.69 -9.90
C GLU A 71 -12.78 14.28 -9.93
N ALA A 72 -11.86 15.23 -10.07
CA ALA A 72 -10.43 14.94 -10.09
C ALA A 72 -9.90 14.40 -8.75
N ILE A 73 -10.52 14.76 -7.62
CA ILE A 73 -10.21 14.17 -6.31
C ILE A 73 -10.62 12.68 -6.30
N ASN A 74 -11.79 12.37 -6.85
CA ASN A 74 -12.27 10.99 -6.98
C ASN A 74 -11.33 10.17 -7.87
N ASP A 75 -10.88 10.72 -9.00
CA ASP A 75 -9.89 10.08 -9.87
C ASP A 75 -8.60 9.74 -9.11
N ALA A 76 -8.12 10.63 -8.25
CA ALA A 76 -6.96 10.36 -7.40
C ALA A 76 -7.20 9.24 -6.38
N TYR A 77 -8.43 9.09 -5.88
CA TYR A 77 -8.80 7.96 -5.02
C TYR A 77 -8.81 6.64 -5.78
N PHE A 78 -9.32 6.63 -7.01
CA PHE A 78 -9.26 5.45 -7.88
C PHE A 78 -7.82 5.06 -8.22
N ASP A 79 -6.97 6.03 -8.56
CA ASP A 79 -5.54 5.80 -8.77
C ASP A 79 -4.88 5.16 -7.53
N SER A 80 -5.21 5.66 -6.33
CA SER A 80 -4.69 5.08 -5.07
C SER A 80 -5.16 3.64 -4.84
N GLN A 81 -6.41 3.31 -5.16
CA GLN A 81 -6.92 1.92 -5.11
C GLN A 81 -6.18 1.01 -6.09
N VAL A 82 -5.96 1.48 -7.32
CA VAL A 82 -5.23 0.73 -8.35
C VAL A 82 -3.79 0.47 -7.90
N ASP A 83 -3.11 1.49 -7.34
CA ASP A 83 -1.79 1.32 -6.73
C ASP A 83 -1.81 0.26 -5.62
N GLY A 84 -2.84 0.24 -4.77
CA GLY A 84 -3.02 -0.78 -3.73
C GLY A 84 -3.15 -2.20 -4.28
N VAL A 85 -3.89 -2.38 -5.37
CA VAL A 85 -4.00 -3.69 -6.05
C VAL A 85 -2.65 -4.12 -6.63
N HIS A 86 -1.91 -3.20 -7.24
CA HIS A 86 -0.60 -3.49 -7.80
C HIS A 86 0.42 -3.85 -6.72
N ASP A 87 0.43 -3.11 -5.62
CA ASP A 87 1.31 -3.35 -4.47
C ASP A 87 1.01 -4.71 -3.83
N TYR A 88 -0.27 -5.09 -3.65
CA TYR A 88 -0.64 -6.42 -3.16
C TYR A 88 -0.05 -7.53 -4.02
N ARG A 89 -0.20 -7.42 -5.35
CA ARG A 89 0.33 -8.40 -6.32
C ARG A 89 1.85 -8.45 -6.33
N ALA A 90 2.51 -7.36 -5.99
CA ALA A 90 3.96 -7.28 -5.85
C ALA A 90 4.46 -7.74 -4.45
N GLY A 91 3.57 -8.06 -3.52
CA GLY A 91 3.92 -8.43 -2.14
C GLY A 91 4.30 -7.24 -1.25
N ASN A 92 3.94 -6.02 -1.65
CA ASN A 92 4.19 -4.79 -0.92
C ASN A 92 2.96 -4.41 -0.08
N PHE A 93 3.09 -4.50 1.24
CA PHE A 93 1.99 -4.21 2.18
C PHE A 93 2.22 -2.97 3.04
N GLU A 94 3.32 -2.25 2.83
CA GLU A 94 3.57 -1.00 3.53
C GLU A 94 2.89 0.16 2.79
N VAL A 95 2.25 1.07 3.54
CA VAL A 95 1.66 2.28 2.98
C VAL A 95 2.73 3.13 2.27
N PRO A 96 2.52 3.56 1.01
CA PRO A 96 3.48 4.36 0.27
C PRO A 96 3.84 5.66 1.00
N ALA A 97 5.13 5.98 1.06
CA ALA A 97 5.64 7.11 1.84
C ALA A 97 5.03 8.46 1.41
N MET A 98 4.78 8.64 0.10
CA MET A 98 4.29 9.90 -0.47
C MET A 98 2.81 10.19 -0.23
N ILE A 99 2.02 9.20 0.20
CA ILE A 99 0.58 9.38 0.49
C ILE A 99 0.24 9.16 1.97
N ARG A 100 1.21 8.74 2.78
CA ARG A 100 1.03 8.38 4.20
C ARG A 100 0.45 9.52 5.05
N ASP A 101 0.68 10.76 4.64
CA ASP A 101 0.18 11.98 5.26
C ASP A 101 -1.24 12.37 4.83
N VAL A 102 -1.85 11.67 3.87
CA VAL A 102 -3.19 11.95 3.35
C VAL A 102 -4.11 10.75 3.66
N PRO A 103 -4.87 10.79 4.78
CA PRO A 103 -5.67 9.65 5.24
C PRO A 103 -6.62 9.07 4.19
N ASP A 104 -7.27 9.92 3.40
CA ASP A 104 -8.23 9.46 2.37
C ASP A 104 -7.54 8.65 1.27
N LEU A 105 -6.30 9.01 0.89
CA LEU A 105 -5.52 8.23 -0.07
C LEU A 105 -5.03 6.92 0.53
N VAL A 106 -4.68 6.91 1.82
CA VAL A 106 -4.31 5.68 2.53
C VAL A 106 -5.47 4.70 2.56
N LEU A 107 -6.68 5.16 2.94
CA LEU A 107 -7.88 4.34 2.96
C LEU A 107 -8.21 3.78 1.57
N ALA A 108 -8.07 4.60 0.52
CA ALA A 108 -8.25 4.15 -0.85
C ALA A 108 -7.21 3.09 -1.25
N TRP A 109 -5.94 3.25 -0.88
CA TRP A 109 -4.91 2.25 -1.15
C TRP A 109 -5.15 0.94 -0.39
N GLU A 110 -5.53 1.02 0.89
CA GLU A 110 -5.87 -0.14 1.73
C GLU A 110 -7.10 -0.89 1.18
N TYR A 111 -8.08 -0.17 0.64
CA TYR A 111 -9.22 -0.77 -0.05
C TYR A 111 -8.80 -1.57 -1.29
N GLY A 112 -7.85 -1.03 -2.07
CA GLY A 112 -7.26 -1.73 -3.20
C GLY A 112 -6.56 -3.03 -2.79
N GLN A 113 -5.75 -2.98 -1.73
CA GLN A 113 -5.10 -4.16 -1.14
C GLN A 113 -6.11 -5.23 -0.72
N ALA A 114 -7.16 -4.84 0.01
CA ALA A 114 -8.20 -5.75 0.46
C ALA A 114 -8.98 -6.38 -0.70
N THR A 115 -9.27 -5.59 -1.74
CA THR A 115 -9.95 -6.08 -2.95
C THR A 115 -9.09 -7.11 -3.69
N ALA A 116 -7.79 -6.84 -3.85
CA ALA A 116 -6.86 -7.80 -4.44
C ALA A 116 -6.80 -9.09 -3.63
N ALA A 117 -6.76 -9.00 -2.30
CA ALA A 117 -6.78 -10.15 -1.41
C ALA A 117 -8.06 -11.00 -1.59
N MET A 118 -9.23 -10.38 -1.59
CA MET A 118 -10.51 -11.08 -1.79
C MET A 118 -10.57 -11.81 -3.14
N LEU A 119 -10.11 -11.16 -4.21
CA LEU A 119 -10.07 -11.77 -5.54
C LEU A 119 -9.08 -12.94 -5.62
N THR A 120 -7.96 -12.89 -4.90
CA THR A 120 -7.04 -14.04 -4.84
C THR A 120 -7.64 -15.23 -4.09
N VAL A 121 -8.36 -15.01 -2.99
CA VAL A 121 -9.01 -16.09 -2.23
C VAL A 121 -10.14 -16.75 -3.03
N ALA A 122 -10.94 -15.95 -3.74
CA ALA A 122 -12.01 -16.48 -4.61
C ALA A 122 -11.48 -17.39 -5.73
N ASN A 123 -10.25 -17.14 -6.22
CA ASN A 123 -9.62 -17.99 -7.23
C ASN A 123 -9.07 -19.32 -6.67
N CYS A 124 -8.86 -19.45 -5.36
CA CYS A 124 -8.39 -20.71 -4.76
C CYS A 124 -9.51 -21.76 -4.69
N GLU A 125 -10.78 -21.36 -4.68
CA GLU A 125 -11.92 -22.30 -4.65
C GLU A 125 -12.02 -23.16 -5.91
N SER A 126 -11.47 -22.70 -7.05
CA SER A 126 -11.44 -23.50 -8.29
C SER A 126 -10.25 -24.46 -8.41
N GLU A 127 -9.21 -24.31 -7.60
CA GLU A 127 -7.97 -25.12 -7.71
C GLU A 127 -7.77 -26.12 -6.55
N CYS A 128 -8.54 -26.04 -5.48
CA CYS A 128 -8.43 -26.94 -4.33
C CYS A 128 -9.26 -28.24 -4.42
N ASN A 129 -9.94 -28.54 -5.53
CA ASN A 129 -10.74 -29.76 -5.72
C ASN A 129 -10.07 -30.86 -6.55
N LEU A 130 -8.73 -30.96 -6.56
CA LEU A 130 -8.02 -32.03 -7.25
C LEU A 130 -7.11 -32.85 -6.32
N THR A 131 -7.67 -33.40 -5.24
CA THR A 131 -7.21 -34.68 -4.68
C THR A 131 -8.31 -35.28 -3.80
N GLU A 132 -9.17 -36.12 -4.36
CA GLU A 132 -9.71 -37.29 -3.64
C GLU A 132 -10.31 -38.27 -4.65
N GLY A 133 -9.64 -39.41 -4.85
CA GLY A 133 -10.27 -40.56 -5.50
C GLY A 133 -9.48 -41.38 -6.52
N ASP A 134 -8.15 -41.47 -6.44
CA ASP A 134 -7.42 -42.60 -7.06
C ASP A 134 -6.72 -43.40 -5.97
N GLU A 135 -7.41 -44.40 -5.41
CA GLU A 135 -6.77 -45.58 -4.80
C GLU A 135 -7.77 -46.76 -4.70
N GLN A 136 -7.60 -47.70 -5.65
CA GLN A 136 -7.93 -49.14 -5.68
C GLN A 136 -9.39 -49.64 -5.60
#